data_AF-A0ABC8SIU1-F1
#
_entry.id   AF-A0ABC8SIU1-F1
#
_cell.length_a   1.000
_cell.length_b   1.000
_cell.length_c   1.000
_cell.angle_alpha   90.00
_cell.angle_beta   90.00
_cell.angle_gamma   90.00
#
_symmetry.space_group_name_H-M   'P 1'
#
loop_
_entity.id
_entity.type
_entity.pdbx_description
1 polymer ?
#
loop_
_entity_poly.entity_id
_entity_poly.type
_entity_poly.pdbx_seq_one_letter_code
_entity_poly.pdbx_strand_id
1 'polypeptide(L)'
;MSSTESSLATAKTVVTTLGSIAATAMVVRTFARDYAPEELQDYLSLGLRNLFNRFSNQLTMVIDEFDGLVNNEIYEAAETYLGPKITPNTRRLKISKPEKEKNINITMERNEEVTDVYEGTKFKWVWVCKQMETRNPRHFYNPRDLNSTLRHEIRSFELMFHRKHKDIVVNFYLPYIMEEAKKKQQEQRTLKIFTADYEDMYDLSNIWTSVNLDHPSTFETLAMDLKQKEMVLKDLERFVKRKEYYRKVGKAWKRGYLLYGPPGTGKSSFIAAMANFLNFDVYDLELTELKRNSDLRKLLLATANRSILVVEDIDCTIEFQDRAAKKKKKKKKSESEDEEESKVSSSVLFFWTLFSL
;
A
#
# COMPACT_ATOMS: atom_id res chain seq x y z
N MET A 1 6.70 -37.72 -56.50
CA MET A 1 7.97 -37.05 -56.85
C MET A 1 7.83 -35.52 -57.03
N SER A 2 6.61 -34.95 -57.17
CA SER A 2 6.43 -33.49 -57.40
C SER A 2 6.55 -32.59 -56.15
N SER A 3 6.23 -33.08 -54.94
CA SER A 3 6.18 -32.24 -53.72
C SER A 3 7.57 -31.89 -53.16
N THR A 4 8.53 -32.81 -53.25
CA THR A 4 9.90 -32.65 -52.74
C THR A 4 10.74 -31.72 -53.61
N GLU A 5 10.51 -31.71 -54.92
CA GLU A 5 11.16 -30.77 -55.85
C GLU A 5 10.63 -29.34 -55.67
N SER A 6 9.33 -29.19 -55.41
CA SER A 6 8.70 -27.88 -55.13
C SER A 6 9.22 -27.26 -53.82
N SER A 7 9.35 -28.04 -52.74
CA SER A 7 9.92 -27.55 -51.47
C SER A 7 11.40 -27.18 -51.60
N LEU A 8 12.17 -27.95 -52.39
CA LEU A 8 13.59 -27.68 -52.63
C LEU A 8 13.79 -26.43 -53.49
N ALA A 9 12.95 -26.22 -54.51
CA ALA A 9 12.96 -25.00 -55.32
C ALA A 9 12.63 -23.77 -54.47
N THR A 10 11.59 -23.85 -53.63
CA THR A 10 11.20 -22.76 -52.73
C THR A 10 12.30 -22.44 -51.72
N ALA A 11 12.95 -23.46 -51.14
CA ALA A 11 14.07 -23.27 -50.22
C ALA A 11 15.29 -22.61 -50.90
N LYS A 12 15.64 -23.02 -52.13
CA LYS A 12 16.71 -22.38 -52.91
C LYS A 12 16.40 -20.93 -53.18
N THR A 13 15.17 -20.60 -53.58
CA THR A 13 14.74 -19.22 -53.82
C THR A 13 14.78 -18.37 -52.54
N VAL A 14 14.38 -18.93 -51.40
CA VAL A 14 14.47 -18.22 -50.11
C VAL A 14 15.92 -17.97 -49.72
N VAL A 15 16.82 -18.95 -49.88
CA VAL A 15 18.24 -18.82 -49.54
C VAL A 15 18.95 -17.82 -50.48
N THR A 16 18.68 -17.86 -51.78
CA THR A 16 19.25 -16.87 -52.72
C THR A 16 18.74 -15.47 -52.44
N THR A 17 17.43 -15.33 -52.16
CA THR A 17 16.82 -14.03 -51.82
C THR A 17 17.40 -13.47 -50.52
N LEU A 18 17.55 -14.31 -49.48
CA LEU A 18 18.20 -13.93 -48.22
C LEU A 18 19.67 -13.55 -48.41
N GLY A 19 20.40 -14.30 -49.24
CA GLY A 19 21.79 -14.01 -49.58
C GLY A 19 21.95 -12.66 -50.29
N SER A 20 21.09 -12.37 -51.27
CA SER A 20 21.08 -11.07 -51.97
C SER A 20 20.73 -9.92 -51.04
N ILE A 21 19.71 -10.06 -50.20
CA ILE A 21 19.33 -9.04 -49.21
C ILE A 21 20.48 -8.77 -48.22
N ALA A 22 21.13 -9.82 -47.72
CA ALA A 22 22.26 -9.69 -46.80
C ALA A 22 23.46 -9.01 -47.47
N ALA A 23 23.76 -9.35 -48.73
CA ALA A 23 24.83 -8.71 -49.51
C ALA A 23 24.54 -7.23 -49.74
N THR A 24 23.32 -6.86 -50.14
CA THR A 24 22.91 -5.46 -50.31
C THR A 24 22.96 -4.70 -48.99
N ALA A 25 22.49 -5.29 -47.88
CA ALA A 25 22.56 -4.66 -46.57
C ALA A 25 24.00 -4.45 -46.08
N MET A 26 24.90 -5.40 -46.34
CA MET A 26 26.33 -5.23 -46.05
C MET A 26 26.92 -4.08 -46.86
N VAL A 27 26.70 -4.04 -48.17
CA VAL A 27 27.21 -2.96 -49.04
C VAL A 27 26.69 -1.60 -48.58
N VAL A 28 25.40 -1.48 -48.29
CA VAL A 28 24.80 -0.23 -47.76
C VAL A 28 25.41 0.15 -46.41
N ARG A 29 25.65 -0.82 -45.51
CA ARG A 29 26.32 -0.58 -44.23
C ARG A 29 27.76 -0.12 -44.40
N THR A 30 28.51 -0.69 -45.35
CA THR A 30 29.90 -0.29 -45.62
C THR A 30 29.94 1.12 -46.22
N PHE A 31 29.08 1.43 -47.18
CA PHE A 31 28.95 2.79 -47.73
C PHE A 31 28.54 3.83 -46.68
N ALA A 32 27.57 3.50 -45.81
CA ALA A 32 27.16 4.39 -44.74
C ALA A 32 28.29 4.64 -43.73
N ARG A 33 29.11 3.62 -43.44
CA ARG A 33 30.24 3.75 -42.51
C ARG A 33 31.39 4.58 -43.09
N ASP A 34 31.68 4.40 -44.38
CA ASP A 34 32.89 4.97 -45.00
C ASP A 34 32.66 6.37 -45.59
N TYR A 35 31.41 6.73 -45.92
CA TYR A 35 31.09 7.98 -46.63
C TYR A 35 30.01 8.85 -45.99
N ALA A 36 29.21 8.35 -45.03
CA ALA A 36 28.17 9.15 -44.39
C ALA A 36 28.71 9.85 -43.12
N PRO A 37 28.47 11.17 -42.95
CA PRO A 37 28.76 11.88 -41.70
C PRO A 37 28.08 11.22 -40.49
N GLU A 38 28.65 11.36 -39.30
CA GLU A 38 28.09 10.76 -38.07
C GLU A 38 26.62 11.18 -37.85
N GLU A 39 26.24 12.43 -38.18
CA GLU A 39 24.85 12.88 -38.03
C GLU A 39 23.89 12.14 -38.97
N LEU A 40 24.36 11.71 -40.14
CA LEU A 40 23.56 10.97 -41.12
C LEU A 40 23.42 9.50 -40.74
N GLN A 41 24.44 8.92 -40.10
CA GLN A 41 24.37 7.56 -39.55
C GLN A 41 23.34 7.48 -38.42
N ASP A 42 23.33 8.48 -37.54
CA ASP A 42 22.33 8.59 -36.48
C ASP A 42 20.92 8.76 -37.06
N TYR A 43 20.75 9.62 -38.05
CA TYR A 43 19.47 9.80 -38.73
C TYR A 43 18.97 8.54 -39.44
N LEU A 44 19.85 7.81 -40.13
CA LEU A 44 19.51 6.54 -40.78
C LEU A 44 19.14 5.46 -39.75
N SER A 45 19.86 5.38 -38.64
CA SER A 45 19.56 4.42 -37.57
C SER A 45 18.23 4.75 -36.88
N LEU A 46 17.93 6.03 -36.64
CA LEU A 46 16.65 6.51 -36.13
C LEU A 46 15.51 6.24 -37.12
N GLY A 47 15.75 6.48 -38.41
CA GLY A 47 14.79 6.22 -39.49
C GLY A 47 14.46 4.74 -39.62
N LEU A 48 15.47 3.86 -39.62
CA LEU A 48 15.30 2.41 -39.62
C LEU A 48 14.59 1.93 -38.36
N ARG A 49 15.01 2.39 -37.17
CA ARG A 49 14.33 2.08 -35.90
C ARG A 49 12.86 2.51 -35.94
N ASN A 50 12.56 3.71 -36.43
CA ASN A 50 11.18 4.19 -36.57
C ASN A 50 10.38 3.38 -37.58
N LEU A 51 10.99 2.91 -38.67
CA LEU A 51 10.34 2.04 -39.64
C LEU A 51 10.00 0.67 -39.02
N PHE A 52 10.97 0.04 -38.36
CA PHE A 52 10.75 -1.23 -37.65
C PHE A 52 9.73 -1.09 -36.50
N ASN A 53 9.74 0.03 -35.77
CA ASN A 53 8.76 0.32 -34.73
C ASN A 53 7.33 0.46 -35.28
N ARG A 54 7.14 0.91 -36.53
CA ARG A 54 5.81 0.92 -37.17
C ARG A 54 5.27 -0.48 -37.44
N PHE A 55 6.14 -1.46 -37.62
CA PHE A 55 5.77 -2.87 -37.79
C PHE A 55 5.75 -3.65 -36.47
N SER A 56 6.16 -3.03 -35.37
CA SER A 56 6.05 -3.64 -34.05
C SER A 56 4.61 -3.59 -33.56
N ASN A 57 4.01 -4.76 -33.40
CA ASN A 57 2.73 -4.91 -32.73
C ASN A 57 2.83 -4.83 -31.21
N GLN A 58 4.03 -4.62 -30.67
CA GLN A 58 4.28 -4.53 -29.24
C GLN A 58 4.21 -3.07 -28.78
N LEU A 59 3.41 -2.82 -27.76
CA LEU A 59 3.33 -1.56 -27.04
C LEU A 59 4.07 -1.74 -25.70
N THR A 60 4.88 -0.74 -25.34
CA THR A 60 5.50 -0.64 -24.02
C THR A 60 4.88 0.54 -23.27
N MET A 61 4.33 0.29 -22.10
CA MET A 61 3.93 1.31 -21.14
C MET A 61 5.05 1.48 -20.12
N VAL A 62 5.46 2.72 -19.87
CA VAL A 62 6.47 3.06 -18.87
C VAL A 62 5.73 3.61 -17.65
N ILE A 63 6.03 3.04 -16.49
CA ILE A 63 5.45 3.43 -15.21
C ILE A 63 6.63 3.85 -14.32
N ASP A 64 6.84 5.15 -14.21
CA ASP A 64 7.92 5.72 -13.41
C ASP A 64 7.59 5.64 -11.90
N GLU A 65 8.63 5.55 -11.05
CA GLU A 65 8.52 5.51 -9.58
C GLU A 65 7.81 6.75 -9.02
N PHE A 66 8.03 7.92 -9.65
CA PHE A 66 7.46 9.19 -9.24
C PHE A 66 6.62 9.82 -10.35
N ASP A 67 5.46 10.36 -9.99
CA ASP A 67 4.71 11.32 -10.80
C ASP A 67 4.95 12.73 -10.23
N GLY A 68 5.91 13.43 -10.83
CA GLY A 68 6.38 14.72 -10.33
C GLY A 68 7.12 14.60 -8.99
N LEU A 69 6.47 15.02 -7.90
CA LEU A 69 7.02 14.99 -6.53
C LEU A 69 6.37 13.93 -5.64
N VAL A 70 5.41 13.17 -6.17
CA VAL A 70 4.65 12.16 -5.42
C VAL A 70 4.99 10.79 -6.00
N ASN A 71 4.96 9.75 -5.18
CA ASN A 71 5.11 8.39 -5.66
C ASN A 71 3.95 8.01 -6.59
N ASN A 72 4.26 7.22 -7.61
CA ASN A 72 3.25 6.69 -8.52
C ASN A 72 2.55 5.49 -7.91
N GLU A 73 1.24 5.59 -7.64
CA GLU A 73 0.46 4.50 -7.04
C GLU A 73 0.49 3.20 -7.87
N ILE A 74 0.58 3.30 -9.20
CA ILE A 74 0.67 2.13 -10.08
C ILE A 74 2.02 1.44 -9.91
N TYR A 75 3.09 2.21 -9.72
CA TYR A 75 4.42 1.68 -9.48
C TYR A 75 4.46 0.89 -8.17
N GLU A 76 3.98 1.50 -7.07
CA GLU A 76 3.95 0.86 -5.75
C GLU A 76 3.10 -0.41 -5.75
N ALA A 77 1.96 -0.37 -6.46
CA ALA A 77 1.10 -1.53 -6.65
C ALA A 77 1.80 -2.64 -7.44
N ALA A 78 2.47 -2.30 -8.55
CA ALA A 78 3.19 -3.25 -9.39
C ALA A 78 4.33 -3.91 -8.61
N GLU A 79 5.11 -3.15 -7.85
CA GLU A 79 6.19 -3.67 -7.00
C GLU A 79 5.65 -4.70 -6.00
N THR A 80 4.58 -4.36 -5.27
CA THR A 80 3.96 -5.24 -4.28
C THR A 80 3.35 -6.49 -4.94
N TYR A 81 2.73 -6.33 -6.11
CA TYR A 81 2.05 -7.41 -6.80
C TYR A 81 3.00 -8.42 -7.44
N LEU A 82 4.04 -7.92 -8.12
CA LEU A 82 5.00 -8.69 -8.90
C LEU A 82 6.16 -9.23 -8.07
N GLY A 83 6.54 -8.58 -6.96
CA GLY A 83 7.66 -9.00 -6.10
C GLY A 83 7.73 -10.50 -5.79
N PRO A 84 6.65 -11.14 -5.31
CA PRO A 84 6.65 -12.57 -5.01
C PRO A 84 6.43 -13.47 -6.24
N LYS A 85 6.21 -12.93 -7.44
CA LYS A 85 5.99 -13.75 -8.64
C LYS A 85 7.30 -14.28 -9.18
N ILE A 86 7.56 -15.56 -8.93
CA ILE A 86 8.70 -16.27 -9.50
C ILE A 86 8.26 -16.87 -10.83
N THR A 87 8.97 -16.52 -11.90
CA THR A 87 8.79 -17.13 -13.22
C THR A 87 9.96 -18.07 -13.52
N PRO A 88 9.82 -19.05 -14.44
CA PRO A 88 10.92 -19.93 -14.80
C PRO A 88 12.19 -19.21 -15.28
N ASN A 89 12.03 -17.97 -15.78
CA ASN A 89 13.13 -17.14 -16.24
C ASN A 89 13.76 -16.29 -15.13
N THR A 90 13.18 -16.26 -13.93
CA THR A 90 13.66 -15.44 -12.81
C THR A 90 15.03 -15.94 -12.34
N ARG A 91 16.07 -15.13 -12.53
CA ARG A 91 17.47 -15.47 -12.18
C ARG A 91 17.90 -14.90 -10.85
N ARG A 92 17.35 -13.75 -10.45
CA ARG A 92 17.75 -13.05 -9.23
C ARG A 92 16.52 -12.55 -8.49
N LEU A 93 16.56 -12.67 -7.16
CA LEU A 93 15.52 -12.19 -6.25
C LEU A 93 16.17 -11.38 -5.14
N LYS A 94 15.51 -10.30 -4.74
CA LYS A 94 15.92 -9.49 -3.60
C LYS A 94 15.07 -9.88 -2.40
N ILE A 95 15.74 -10.26 -1.31
CA ILE A 95 15.11 -10.73 -0.08
C ILE A 95 15.47 -9.78 1.05
N SER A 96 14.49 -9.37 1.84
CA SER A 96 14.70 -8.54 3.04
C SER A 96 13.76 -8.98 4.17
N LYS A 97 14.15 -8.74 5.41
CA LYS A 97 13.30 -8.92 6.59
C LYS A 97 13.57 -7.78 7.56
N PRO A 98 12.72 -6.75 7.60
CA PRO A 98 12.84 -5.67 8.59
C PRO A 98 12.71 -6.23 10.02
N GLU A 99 13.44 -5.65 10.99
CA GLU A 99 13.46 -6.15 12.38
C GLU A 99 12.06 -6.21 13.03
N LYS A 100 11.17 -5.32 12.62
CA LYS A 100 9.80 -5.18 13.17
C LYS A 100 8.74 -5.92 12.35
N GLU A 101 9.13 -6.67 11.33
CA GLU A 101 8.19 -7.41 10.47
C GLU A 101 8.33 -8.92 10.66
N LYS A 102 7.18 -9.61 10.68
CA LYS A 102 7.13 -11.07 10.85
C LYS A 102 7.56 -11.81 9.59
N ASN A 103 7.24 -11.26 8.43
CA ASN A 103 7.37 -11.91 7.14
C ASN A 103 8.66 -11.50 6.42
N ILE A 104 9.19 -12.43 5.62
CA ILE A 104 10.27 -12.13 4.69
C ILE A 104 9.64 -11.42 3.48
N ASN A 105 10.16 -10.24 3.14
CA ASN A 105 9.79 -9.50 1.96
C ASN A 105 10.63 -9.96 0.76
N ILE A 106 9.96 -10.40 -0.30
CA ILE A 106 10.57 -10.82 -1.57
C ILE A 106 10.19 -9.78 -2.63
N THR A 107 11.21 -9.14 -3.19
CA THR A 107 11.10 -8.09 -4.19
C THR A 107 11.89 -8.47 -5.44
N MET A 108 11.51 -7.89 -6.57
CA MET A 108 12.20 -8.13 -7.84
C MET A 108 13.57 -7.44 -7.88
N GLU A 109 14.56 -8.08 -8.52
CA GLU A 109 15.92 -7.55 -8.69
C GLU A 109 16.04 -6.73 -9.99
N ARG A 110 17.05 -5.83 -10.07
CA ARG A 110 17.22 -4.88 -11.17
C ARG A 110 17.33 -5.59 -12.52
N ASN A 111 16.58 -5.11 -13.50
CA ASN A 111 16.51 -5.60 -14.88
C ASN A 111 16.00 -7.05 -15.01
N GLU A 112 15.33 -7.55 -13.98
CA GLU A 112 14.69 -8.86 -14.03
C GLU A 112 13.35 -8.78 -14.76
N GLU A 113 13.01 -9.86 -15.47
CA GLU A 113 11.80 -9.97 -16.25
C GLU A 113 10.80 -10.90 -15.57
N VAL A 114 9.55 -10.44 -15.45
CA VAL A 114 8.44 -11.24 -14.95
C VAL A 114 7.34 -11.28 -16.01
N THR A 115 6.98 -12.48 -16.43
CA THR A 115 5.79 -12.70 -17.26
C THR A 115 4.59 -13.00 -16.37
N ASP A 116 3.54 -12.20 -16.53
CA ASP A 116 2.26 -12.38 -15.89
C ASP A 116 1.17 -12.78 -16.91
N VAL A 117 0.11 -13.41 -16.43
CA VAL A 117 -1.03 -13.84 -17.25
C VAL A 117 -2.32 -13.34 -16.64
N TYR A 118 -3.08 -12.55 -17.40
CA TYR A 118 -4.41 -12.07 -17.02
C TYR A 118 -5.40 -12.38 -18.15
N GLU A 119 -6.48 -13.09 -17.81
CA GLU A 119 -7.51 -13.57 -18.74
C GLU A 119 -6.92 -14.25 -20.01
N GLY A 120 -5.88 -15.07 -19.82
CA GLY A 120 -5.21 -15.79 -20.91
C GLY A 120 -4.27 -14.94 -21.77
N THR A 121 -4.17 -13.63 -21.52
CA THR A 121 -3.20 -12.73 -22.19
C THR A 121 -1.93 -12.63 -21.37
N LYS A 122 -0.77 -12.73 -22.03
CA LYS A 122 0.55 -12.61 -21.39
C LYS A 122 1.01 -11.15 -21.38
N PHE A 123 1.47 -10.70 -20.23
CA PHE A 123 2.03 -9.36 -19.98
C PHE A 123 3.45 -9.51 -19.47
N LYS A 124 4.40 -8.87 -20.14
CA LYS A 124 5.81 -8.93 -19.77
C LYS A 124 6.19 -7.66 -19.02
N TRP A 125 6.70 -7.81 -17.81
CA TRP A 125 7.16 -6.75 -16.94
C TRP A 125 8.68 -6.79 -16.82
N VAL A 126 9.32 -5.63 -16.85
CA VAL A 126 10.75 -5.47 -16.57
C VAL A 126 10.92 -4.34 -15.57
N TRP A 127 11.64 -4.58 -14.48
CA TRP A 127 12.01 -3.51 -13.55
C TRP A 127 13.32 -2.88 -13.96
N VAL A 128 13.24 -1.66 -14.48
CA VAL A 128 14.34 -0.96 -15.09
C VAL A 128 14.89 0.08 -14.12
N CYS A 129 16.19 0.01 -13.86
CA CYS A 129 16.92 1.01 -13.10
C CYS A 129 17.98 1.64 -14.00
N LYS A 130 17.81 2.92 -14.33
CA LYS A 130 18.76 3.70 -15.16
C LYS A 130 19.54 4.65 -14.27
N GLN A 131 20.87 4.50 -14.26
CA GLN A 131 21.73 5.45 -13.56
C GLN A 131 21.83 6.73 -14.39
N MET A 132 21.54 7.89 -13.78
CA MET A 132 21.71 9.18 -14.45
C MET A 132 23.18 9.60 -14.38
N GLU A 133 23.84 9.64 -15.53
CA GLU A 133 25.14 10.28 -15.65
C GLU A 133 24.99 11.79 -15.42
N THR A 134 25.46 12.28 -14.28
CA THR A 134 25.56 13.73 -14.04
C THR A 134 26.54 14.33 -15.04
N ARG A 135 26.04 15.19 -15.94
CA ARG A 135 26.83 15.90 -16.97
C ARG A 135 27.84 16.92 -16.39
N ASN A 136 28.03 17.00 -15.07
CA ASN A 136 29.02 17.88 -14.44
C ASN A 136 29.50 17.32 -13.08
N PRO A 137 30.77 16.87 -12.95
CA PRO A 137 31.32 16.32 -11.70
C PRO A 137 31.63 17.36 -10.60
N ARG A 138 31.30 18.65 -10.78
CA ARG A 138 31.86 19.74 -9.95
C ARG A 138 30.85 20.56 -9.13
N HIS A 139 29.59 20.17 -9.03
CA HIS A 139 28.62 20.91 -8.22
C HIS A 139 28.06 20.08 -7.06
N PHE A 140 28.58 20.42 -5.88
CA PHE A 140 28.04 20.23 -4.54
C PHE A 140 27.74 18.81 -4.06
N TYR A 141 28.79 18.12 -3.61
CA TYR A 141 28.65 17.28 -2.41
C TYR A 141 28.31 18.20 -1.24
N ASN A 142 27.03 18.35 -0.93
CA ASN A 142 26.61 18.86 0.37
C ASN A 142 26.40 17.65 1.29
N PRO A 143 27.33 17.32 2.20
CA PRO A 143 27.22 16.15 3.08
C PRO A 143 26.05 16.20 4.07
N ARG A 144 25.24 17.27 4.05
CA ARG A 144 23.98 17.40 4.80
C ARG A 144 22.72 17.17 3.97
N ASP A 145 22.83 16.97 2.66
CA ASP A 145 21.68 16.75 1.79
C ASP A 145 21.48 15.24 1.55
N LEU A 146 20.74 14.60 2.47
CA LEU A 146 20.44 13.16 2.43
C LEU A 146 19.65 12.75 1.16
N ASN A 147 19.09 13.72 0.43
CA ASN A 147 18.32 13.51 -0.79
C ASN A 147 19.18 13.50 -2.07
N SER A 148 20.48 13.83 -1.99
CA SER A 148 21.35 13.83 -3.17
C SER A 148 21.55 12.43 -3.76
N THR A 149 21.49 11.37 -2.94
CA THR A 149 21.63 9.98 -3.39
C THR A 149 20.40 9.44 -4.13
N LEU A 150 19.21 10.04 -3.94
CA LEU A 150 17.96 9.62 -4.58
C LEU A 150 17.85 10.02 -6.05
N ARG A 151 18.62 11.03 -6.51
CA ARG A 151 18.52 11.55 -7.89
C ARG A 151 19.42 10.86 -8.91
N HIS A 152 20.22 9.88 -8.50
CA HIS A 152 21.18 9.21 -9.38
C HIS A 152 20.63 7.98 -10.08
N GLU A 153 19.45 7.48 -9.71
CA GLU A 153 18.84 6.28 -10.30
C GLU A 153 17.36 6.56 -10.59
N ILE A 154 16.97 6.52 -11.86
CA ILE A 154 15.55 6.51 -12.24
C ILE A 154 15.09 5.06 -12.24
N ARG A 155 14.06 4.76 -11.45
CA ARG A 155 13.40 3.46 -11.44
C ARG A 155 12.06 3.54 -12.14
N SER A 156 11.78 2.53 -12.95
CA SER A 156 10.55 2.42 -13.70
C SER A 156 10.20 0.96 -13.96
N PHE A 157 8.92 0.68 -14.17
CA PHE A 157 8.48 -0.58 -14.75
C PHE A 157 8.17 -0.37 -16.23
N GLU A 158 8.70 -1.26 -17.07
CA GLU A 158 8.31 -1.36 -18.47
C GLU A 158 7.36 -2.54 -18.63
N LEU A 159 6.10 -2.24 -19.00
CA LEU A 159 5.05 -3.20 -19.27
C LEU A 159 4.89 -3.38 -20.79
N MET A 160 5.25 -4.56 -21.30
CA MET A 160 5.29 -4.90 -22.72
C MET A 160 4.17 -5.89 -23.07
N PHE A 161 3.37 -5.55 -24.09
CA PHE A 161 2.26 -6.39 -24.55
C PHE A 161 1.83 -6.05 -25.99
N HIS A 162 0.97 -6.87 -26.59
CA HIS A 162 0.47 -6.60 -27.94
C HIS A 162 -0.50 -5.41 -27.94
N ARG A 163 -0.30 -4.41 -28.82
CA ARG A 163 -1.04 -3.13 -28.88
C ARG A 163 -2.56 -3.26 -28.86
N LYS A 164 -3.11 -4.34 -29.46
CA LYS A 164 -4.54 -4.70 -29.40
C LYS A 164 -5.13 -4.80 -27.99
N HIS A 165 -4.32 -5.04 -26.96
CA HIS A 165 -4.75 -5.16 -25.58
C HIS A 165 -4.62 -3.86 -24.78
N LYS A 166 -4.29 -2.72 -25.41
CA LYS A 166 -4.12 -1.43 -24.71
C LYS A 166 -5.32 -1.09 -23.82
N ASP A 167 -6.52 -1.21 -24.34
CA ASP A 167 -7.73 -0.85 -23.58
C ASP A 167 -8.01 -1.85 -22.45
N ILE A 168 -7.65 -3.13 -22.65
CA ILE A 168 -7.72 -4.15 -21.60
C ILE A 168 -6.75 -3.81 -20.47
N VAL A 169 -5.54 -3.37 -20.82
CA VAL A 169 -4.50 -3.03 -19.85
C VAL A 169 -4.92 -1.85 -18.98
N VAL A 170 -5.35 -0.75 -19.61
CA VAL A 170 -5.69 0.49 -18.90
C VAL A 170 -6.95 0.33 -18.05
N ASN A 171 -8.00 -0.31 -18.58
CA ASN A 171 -9.30 -0.34 -17.92
C ASN A 171 -9.50 -1.52 -16.97
N PHE A 172 -8.75 -2.62 -17.13
CA PHE A 172 -8.97 -3.84 -16.35
C PHE A 172 -7.70 -4.36 -15.67
N TYR A 173 -6.60 -4.54 -16.41
CA TYR A 173 -5.40 -5.18 -15.84
C TYR A 173 -4.68 -4.31 -14.79
N LEU A 174 -4.41 -3.04 -15.08
CA LEU A 174 -3.77 -2.14 -14.10
C LEU A 174 -4.64 -1.93 -12.85
N PRO A 175 -5.97 -1.65 -12.97
CA PRO A 175 -6.85 -1.62 -11.81
C PRO A 175 -6.86 -2.93 -11.01
N TYR A 176 -6.86 -4.08 -11.68
CA TYR A 176 -6.75 -5.39 -11.03
C TYR A 176 -5.46 -5.53 -10.23
N ILE A 177 -4.30 -5.15 -10.80
CA ILE A 177 -3.01 -5.14 -10.08
C ILE A 177 -3.10 -4.26 -8.84
N MET A 178 -3.67 -3.05 -8.96
CA MET A 178 -3.83 -2.13 -7.83
C MET A 178 -4.71 -2.72 -6.73
N GLU A 179 -5.79 -3.41 -7.09
CA GLU A 179 -6.67 -4.06 -6.12
C GLU A 179 -6.00 -5.24 -5.42
N GLU A 180 -5.32 -6.10 -6.18
CA GLU A 180 -4.58 -7.25 -5.63
C GLU A 180 -3.40 -6.83 -4.76
N ALA A 181 -2.69 -5.76 -5.15
CA ALA A 181 -1.65 -5.17 -4.33
C ALA A 181 -2.22 -4.67 -2.99
N LYS A 182 -3.36 -3.96 -3.01
CA LYS A 182 -4.04 -3.51 -1.78
C LYS A 182 -4.45 -4.68 -0.88
N LYS A 183 -4.92 -5.80 -1.45
CA LYS A 183 -5.24 -7.03 -0.71
C LYS A 183 -3.99 -7.62 -0.05
N LYS A 184 -2.91 -7.78 -0.81
CA LYS A 184 -1.62 -8.30 -0.30
C LYS A 184 -1.02 -7.43 0.80
N GLN A 185 -1.02 -6.10 0.60
CA GLN A 185 -0.56 -5.15 1.62
C GLN A 185 -1.39 -5.28 2.90
N GLN A 186 -2.71 -5.48 2.76
CA GLN A 186 -3.59 -5.70 3.91
C GLN A 186 -3.26 -7.04 4.59
N GLU A 187 -3.09 -8.14 3.85
CA GLU A 187 -2.73 -9.45 4.42
C GLU A 187 -1.37 -9.46 5.14
N GLN A 188 -0.38 -8.75 4.60
CA GLN A 188 0.97 -8.69 5.17
C GLN A 188 1.13 -7.62 6.26
N ARG A 189 0.12 -6.77 6.46
CA ARG A 189 0.15 -5.68 7.44
C ARG A 189 0.30 -6.23 8.85
N THR A 190 1.27 -5.68 9.58
CA THR A 190 1.31 -5.79 11.03
C THR A 190 0.42 -4.71 11.65
N LEU A 191 -0.48 -5.11 12.54
CA LEU A 191 -1.30 -4.16 13.29
C LEU A 191 -0.42 -3.30 14.18
N LYS A 192 -0.83 -2.05 14.34
CA LYS A 192 -0.17 -1.11 15.25
C LYS A 192 -1.13 -0.67 16.33
N ILE A 193 -0.58 -0.38 17.50
CA ILE A 193 -1.27 0.38 18.54
C ILE A 193 -0.62 1.76 18.62
N PHE A 194 -1.47 2.78 18.65
CA PHE A 194 -1.09 4.18 18.67
C PHE A 194 -1.47 4.78 20.00
N THR A 195 -0.51 5.44 20.65
CA THR A 195 -0.70 6.20 21.88
C THR A 195 -0.51 7.68 21.58
N ALA A 196 -1.38 8.51 22.11
CA ALA A 196 -1.28 9.95 21.92
C ALA A 196 -0.09 10.53 22.69
N ASP A 197 0.70 11.36 22.03
CA ASP A 197 1.65 12.26 22.69
C ASP A 197 0.94 13.59 22.96
N TYR A 198 0.72 13.89 24.24
CA TYR A 198 0.00 15.09 24.67
C TYR A 198 0.93 16.30 24.89
N GLU A 199 2.25 16.13 24.77
CA GLU A 199 3.22 17.21 24.96
C GLU A 199 3.35 18.08 23.69
N ASP A 200 3.34 17.45 22.50
CA ASP A 200 3.49 18.15 21.22
C ASP A 200 2.24 18.08 20.32
N MET A 201 1.20 18.84 20.70
CA MET A 201 -0.06 18.93 19.95
C MET A 201 -0.06 19.98 18.83
N TYR A 202 1.08 20.55 18.46
CA TYR A 202 1.17 21.54 17.38
C TYR A 202 1.34 20.88 16.01
N ASP A 203 2.02 19.73 15.94
CA ASP A 203 2.24 18.99 14.71
C ASP A 203 1.29 17.79 14.59
N LEU A 204 0.29 17.89 13.71
CA LEU A 204 -0.67 16.81 13.44
C LEU A 204 -0.01 15.50 12.99
N SER A 205 1.19 15.56 12.39
CA SER A 205 1.86 14.39 11.87
C SER A 205 2.52 13.52 12.95
N ASN A 206 2.81 14.10 14.12
CA ASN A 206 3.54 13.45 15.21
C ASN A 206 2.69 13.23 16.48
N ILE A 207 1.39 13.56 16.45
CA ILE A 207 0.49 13.38 17.61
C ILE A 207 0.40 11.91 18.05
N TRP A 208 0.45 10.97 17.12
CA TRP A 208 0.29 9.55 17.40
C TRP A 208 1.62 8.82 17.31
N THR A 209 2.05 8.24 18.44
CA THR A 209 3.23 7.37 18.51
C THR A 209 2.79 5.92 18.35
N SER A 210 3.48 5.15 17.51
CA SER A 210 3.03 3.80 17.13
C SER A 210 4.00 2.72 17.55
N VAL A 211 3.46 1.60 18.06
CA VAL A 211 4.20 0.35 18.27
C VAL A 211 3.44 -0.82 17.63
N ASN A 212 4.16 -1.90 17.30
CA ASN A 212 3.51 -3.09 16.76
C ASN A 212 2.57 -3.71 17.80
N LEU A 213 1.34 -4.01 17.38
CA LEU A 213 0.35 -4.71 18.17
C LEU A 213 0.45 -6.21 17.90
N ASP A 214 1.21 -6.91 18.75
CA ASP A 214 1.37 -8.36 18.71
C ASP A 214 0.55 -9.04 19.81
N HIS A 215 -0.77 -8.88 19.76
CA HIS A 215 -1.67 -9.49 20.76
C HIS A 215 -2.23 -10.83 20.25
N PRO A 216 -2.10 -11.95 21.00
CA PRO A 216 -2.56 -13.28 20.58
C PRO A 216 -4.09 -13.48 20.65
N SER A 217 -4.87 -12.44 20.96
CA SER A 217 -6.30 -12.59 21.20
C SER A 217 -7.04 -12.59 19.87
N THR A 218 -7.80 -13.64 19.63
CA THR A 218 -8.73 -13.76 18.50
C THR A 218 -10.11 -14.08 19.06
N PHE A 219 -11.16 -13.96 18.24
CA PHE A 219 -12.50 -14.39 18.69
C PHE A 219 -12.56 -15.88 19.06
N GLU A 220 -11.63 -16.69 18.55
CA GLU A 220 -11.50 -18.11 18.91
C GLU A 220 -10.91 -18.30 20.31
N THR A 221 -9.82 -17.59 20.63
CA THR A 221 -9.13 -17.70 21.93
C THR A 221 -9.85 -16.95 23.06
N LEU A 222 -10.72 -16.01 22.71
CA LEU A 222 -11.44 -15.18 23.67
C LEU A 222 -12.54 -15.96 24.40
N ALA A 223 -12.46 -16.01 25.73
CA ALA A 223 -13.49 -16.59 26.60
C ALA A 223 -14.64 -15.59 26.82
N MET A 224 -15.81 -15.85 26.22
CA MET A 224 -17.04 -15.09 26.42
C MET A 224 -18.25 -15.94 26.03
N ASP A 225 -19.46 -15.44 26.34
CA ASP A 225 -20.71 -16.08 25.91
C ASP A 225 -20.78 -16.22 24.38
N LEU A 226 -21.10 -17.42 23.90
CA LEU A 226 -21.11 -17.76 22.47
C LEU A 226 -22.13 -16.93 21.69
N LYS A 227 -23.31 -16.67 22.27
CA LYS A 227 -24.36 -15.90 21.62
C LYS A 227 -23.96 -14.43 21.47
N GLN A 228 -23.34 -13.84 22.49
CA GLN A 228 -22.77 -12.50 22.41
C GLN A 228 -21.63 -12.41 21.39
N LYS A 229 -20.73 -13.40 21.39
CA LYS A 229 -19.62 -13.50 20.43
C LYS A 229 -20.13 -13.49 18.98
N GLU A 230 -21.08 -14.36 18.67
CA GLU A 230 -21.67 -14.43 17.33
C GLU A 230 -22.39 -13.14 16.92
N MET A 231 -23.10 -12.51 17.86
CA MET A 231 -23.80 -11.25 17.61
C MET A 231 -22.83 -10.15 17.19
N VAL A 232 -21.70 -10.03 17.88
CA VAL A 232 -20.68 -9.01 17.54
C VAL A 232 -19.98 -9.36 16.23
N LEU A 233 -19.60 -10.62 16.00
CA LEU A 233 -18.98 -11.05 14.75
C LEU A 233 -19.86 -10.72 13.53
N LYS A 234 -21.16 -11.09 13.58
CA LYS A 234 -22.12 -10.80 12.51
C LYS A 234 -22.27 -9.29 12.29
N ASP A 235 -22.23 -8.49 13.35
CA ASP A 235 -22.31 -7.04 13.25
C ASP A 235 -21.06 -6.43 12.62
N LEU A 236 -19.86 -6.90 13.01
CA LEU A 236 -18.59 -6.49 12.44
C LEU A 236 -18.50 -6.82 10.94
N GLU A 237 -18.87 -8.03 10.54
CA GLU A 237 -18.93 -8.38 9.11
C GLU A 237 -19.89 -7.47 8.33
N ARG A 238 -21.06 -7.21 8.91
CA ARG A 238 -22.07 -6.34 8.32
C ARG A 238 -21.56 -4.91 8.19
N PHE A 239 -20.80 -4.44 9.17
CA PHE A 239 -20.17 -3.11 9.15
C PHE A 239 -19.16 -3.00 8.00
N VAL A 240 -18.26 -3.99 7.85
CA VAL A 240 -17.24 -4.01 6.78
C VAL A 240 -17.89 -4.05 5.39
N LYS A 241 -18.87 -4.94 5.19
CA LYS A 241 -19.58 -5.12 3.91
C LYS A 241 -20.37 -3.86 3.47
N ARG A 242 -20.71 -2.96 4.40
CA ARG A 242 -21.56 -1.79 4.13
C ARG A 242 -20.80 -0.51 3.82
N LYS A 243 -19.47 -0.51 3.76
CA LYS A 243 -18.68 0.70 3.44
C LYS A 243 -19.25 1.49 2.25
N GLU A 244 -19.55 0.79 1.16
CA GLU A 244 -20.07 1.39 -0.07
C GLU A 244 -21.49 1.95 0.10
N TYR A 245 -22.32 1.29 0.90
CA TYR A 245 -23.66 1.77 1.21
C TYR A 245 -23.61 3.09 1.98
N TYR A 246 -22.75 3.19 3.01
CA TYR A 246 -22.56 4.43 3.78
C TYR A 246 -22.12 5.60 2.88
N ARG A 247 -21.17 5.34 1.96
CA ARG A 247 -20.72 6.31 0.95
C ARG A 247 -21.87 6.79 0.07
N LYS A 248 -22.67 5.87 -0.48
CA LYS A 248 -23.81 6.20 -1.36
C LYS A 248 -24.88 7.05 -0.68
N VAL A 249 -25.13 6.83 0.61
CA VAL A 249 -26.14 7.60 1.36
C VAL A 249 -25.58 8.85 2.04
N GLY A 250 -24.31 9.19 1.79
CA GLY A 250 -23.65 10.37 2.38
C GLY A 250 -23.51 10.30 3.90
N LYS A 251 -23.52 9.09 4.48
CA LYS A 251 -23.36 8.90 5.93
C LYS A 251 -21.94 8.48 6.26
N ALA A 252 -21.46 9.01 7.38
CA ALA A 252 -20.21 8.55 7.98
C ALA A 252 -20.23 7.05 8.26
N TRP A 253 -19.20 6.34 7.79
CA TRP A 253 -19.03 4.90 7.99
C TRP A 253 -18.47 4.59 9.38
N LYS A 254 -19.32 4.74 10.41
CA LYS A 254 -18.99 4.53 11.83
C LYS A 254 -19.90 3.53 12.56
N ARG A 255 -19.34 2.82 13.53
CA ARG A 255 -19.94 1.90 14.50
C ARG A 255 -19.35 2.11 15.91
N GLY A 256 -20.20 2.26 16.92
CA GLY A 256 -19.78 2.37 18.33
C GLY A 256 -20.16 1.13 19.14
N TYR A 257 -19.31 0.76 20.09
CA TYR A 257 -19.54 -0.33 21.06
C TYR A 257 -19.32 0.21 22.48
N LEU A 258 -20.07 -0.29 23.46
CA LEU A 258 -19.84 0.03 24.87
C LEU A 258 -19.57 -1.29 25.60
N LEU A 259 -18.36 -1.45 26.13
CA LEU A 259 -17.97 -2.62 26.91
C LEU A 259 -17.93 -2.21 28.38
N TYR A 260 -18.78 -2.82 29.20
CA TYR A 260 -18.84 -2.54 30.62
C TYR A 260 -18.72 -3.84 31.42
N GLY A 261 -18.13 -3.74 32.60
CA GLY A 261 -18.00 -4.86 33.53
C GLY A 261 -16.78 -4.69 34.43
N PRO A 262 -16.64 -5.56 35.46
CA PRO A 262 -15.53 -5.49 36.41
C PRO A 262 -14.15 -5.43 35.73
N PRO A 263 -13.12 -4.86 36.39
CA PRO A 263 -11.75 -4.96 35.90
C PRO A 263 -11.33 -6.43 35.77
N GLY A 264 -10.51 -6.75 34.76
CA GLY A 264 -10.04 -8.11 34.51
C GLY A 264 -10.99 -9.03 33.73
N THR A 265 -12.16 -8.55 33.26
CA THR A 265 -13.09 -9.36 32.44
C THR A 265 -12.71 -9.48 30.96
N GLY A 266 -11.47 -9.16 30.59
CA GLY A 266 -10.98 -9.32 29.22
C GLY A 266 -11.46 -8.26 28.23
N LYS A 267 -11.90 -7.08 28.69
CA LYS A 267 -12.31 -5.95 27.81
C LYS A 267 -11.21 -5.59 26.80
N SER A 268 -9.98 -5.36 27.26
CA SER A 268 -8.86 -5.03 26.36
C SER A 268 -8.51 -6.18 25.41
N SER A 269 -8.60 -7.44 25.87
CA SER A 269 -8.43 -8.62 25.01
C SER A 269 -9.53 -8.74 23.95
N PHE A 270 -10.75 -8.28 24.25
CA PHE A 270 -11.84 -8.18 23.28
C PHE A 270 -11.51 -7.19 22.16
N ILE A 271 -10.96 -6.02 22.51
CA ILE A 271 -10.49 -5.01 21.53
C ILE A 271 -9.44 -5.63 20.61
N ALA A 272 -8.45 -6.30 21.19
CA ALA A 272 -7.40 -6.95 20.43
C ALA A 272 -7.97 -8.00 19.48
N ALA A 273 -8.96 -8.79 19.92
CA ALA A 273 -9.67 -9.74 19.06
C ALA A 273 -10.43 -9.05 17.92
N MET A 274 -11.08 -7.91 18.17
CA MET A 274 -11.73 -7.11 17.14
C MET A 274 -10.71 -6.53 16.14
N ALA A 275 -9.58 -6.00 16.63
CA ALA A 275 -8.51 -5.43 15.82
C ALA A 275 -7.93 -6.48 14.87
N ASN A 276 -7.64 -7.67 15.41
CA ASN A 276 -7.17 -8.83 14.63
C ASN A 276 -8.20 -9.29 13.60
N PHE A 277 -9.49 -9.33 13.95
CA PHE A 277 -10.56 -9.74 13.02
C PHE A 277 -10.78 -8.74 11.88
N LEU A 278 -10.75 -7.45 12.18
CA LEU A 278 -10.98 -6.39 11.20
C LEU A 278 -9.69 -6.02 10.42
N ASN A 279 -8.54 -6.44 10.92
CA ASN A 279 -7.22 -6.02 10.49
C ASN A 279 -7.05 -4.49 10.52
N PHE A 280 -7.34 -3.94 11.69
CA PHE A 280 -7.53 -2.52 11.98
C PHE A 280 -6.56 -2.08 13.11
N ASP A 281 -5.80 -1.01 12.89
CA ASP A 281 -4.89 -0.45 13.91
C ASP A 281 -5.63 0.11 15.12
N VAL A 282 -5.10 -0.05 16.33
CA VAL A 282 -5.73 0.43 17.56
C VAL A 282 -5.20 1.80 17.94
N TYR A 283 -6.05 2.74 18.32
CA TYR A 283 -5.69 4.07 18.81
C TYR A 283 -6.19 4.16 20.24
N ASP A 284 -5.27 4.27 21.18
CA ASP A 284 -5.57 4.36 22.60
C ASP A 284 -5.63 5.82 23.03
N LEU A 285 -6.82 6.25 23.44
CA LEU A 285 -7.09 7.63 23.85
C LEU A 285 -7.46 7.68 25.32
N GLU A 286 -6.61 8.37 26.08
CA GLU A 286 -6.83 8.64 27.49
C GLU A 286 -7.51 10.01 27.67
N LEU A 287 -8.79 10.00 28.08
CA LEU A 287 -9.54 11.26 28.23
C LEU A 287 -9.04 12.14 29.38
N THR A 288 -8.39 11.56 30.37
CA THR A 288 -7.87 12.23 31.58
C THR A 288 -6.78 13.25 31.24
N GLU A 289 -5.99 13.00 30.20
CA GLU A 289 -4.87 13.86 29.79
C GLU A 289 -5.30 15.01 28.86
N LEU A 290 -6.52 14.93 28.29
CA LEU A 290 -7.07 15.95 27.41
C LEU A 290 -7.48 17.23 28.17
N LYS A 291 -6.82 18.34 27.84
CA LYS A 291 -7.11 19.65 28.45
C LYS A 291 -8.22 20.42 27.74
N ARG A 292 -8.32 20.33 26.40
CA ARG A 292 -9.25 21.14 25.59
C ARG A 292 -9.98 20.31 24.53
N ASN A 293 -11.18 20.75 24.16
CA ASN A 293 -11.93 20.17 23.04
C ASN A 293 -11.22 20.32 21.68
N SER A 294 -10.34 21.32 21.54
CA SER A 294 -9.48 21.47 20.36
C SER A 294 -8.55 20.28 20.17
N ASP A 295 -8.07 19.74 21.29
CA ASP A 295 -7.04 18.71 21.34
C ASP A 295 -7.65 17.37 20.91
N LEU A 296 -8.84 17.06 21.44
CA LEU A 296 -9.67 15.96 20.98
C LEU A 296 -9.95 16.04 19.47
N ARG A 297 -10.29 17.22 18.95
CA ARG A 297 -10.53 17.40 17.50
C ARG A 297 -9.28 17.10 16.67
N LYS A 298 -8.11 17.56 17.12
CA LYS A 298 -6.83 17.28 16.43
C LYS A 298 -6.52 15.79 16.42
N LEU A 299 -6.68 15.11 17.55
CA LEU A 299 -6.48 13.65 17.67
C LEU A 299 -7.40 12.86 16.73
N LEU A 300 -8.68 13.25 16.67
CA LEU A 300 -9.66 12.64 15.76
C LEU A 300 -9.35 12.92 14.29
N LEU A 301 -8.76 14.06 13.95
CA LEU A 301 -8.33 14.38 12.57
C LEU A 301 -7.02 13.69 12.18
N ALA A 302 -6.11 13.50 13.13
CA ALA A 302 -4.82 12.82 12.92
C ALA A 302 -4.95 11.28 12.90
N THR A 303 -6.11 10.76 13.29
CA THR A 303 -6.46 9.35 13.26
C THR A 303 -6.52 8.83 11.82
N ALA A 304 -5.78 7.76 11.51
CA ALA A 304 -5.83 7.14 10.18
C ALA A 304 -7.12 6.34 9.94
N ASN A 305 -7.41 6.05 8.68
CA ASN A 305 -8.52 5.17 8.27
C ASN A 305 -8.28 3.69 8.62
N ARG A 306 -9.37 2.90 8.70
CA ARG A 306 -9.38 1.43 8.93
C ARG A 306 -8.64 0.99 10.18
N SER A 307 -9.29 1.15 11.31
CA SER A 307 -8.58 1.05 12.58
C SER A 307 -9.65 0.66 13.70
N ILE A 308 -9.35 0.50 15.03
CA ILE A 308 -10.23 0.83 16.21
C ILE A 308 -9.74 2.03 17.12
N LEU A 309 -10.59 2.97 17.61
CA LEU A 309 -10.24 3.93 18.71
C LEU A 309 -10.86 3.48 20.02
N VAL A 310 -10.02 3.43 21.04
CA VAL A 310 -10.34 3.05 22.41
C VAL A 310 -10.41 4.33 23.23
N VAL A 311 -11.49 4.46 24.00
CA VAL A 311 -11.65 5.54 24.95
C VAL A 311 -11.87 4.91 26.32
N GLU A 312 -10.81 4.87 27.12
CA GLU A 312 -10.84 4.28 28.45
C GLU A 312 -11.39 5.25 29.51
N ASP A 313 -11.90 4.69 30.61
CA ASP A 313 -12.29 5.41 31.84
C ASP A 313 -13.26 6.59 31.70
N ILE A 314 -14.30 6.44 30.88
CA ILE A 314 -15.31 7.49 30.69
C ILE A 314 -16.14 7.76 31.95
N ASP A 315 -16.32 6.74 32.79
CA ASP A 315 -17.05 6.90 34.05
C ASP A 315 -16.30 7.83 35.02
N CYS A 316 -14.96 7.78 35.00
CA CYS A 316 -14.12 8.63 35.84
C CYS A 316 -14.31 10.12 35.49
N THR A 317 -14.44 10.48 34.21
CA THR A 317 -14.60 11.88 33.79
C THR A 317 -15.91 12.50 34.29
N ILE A 318 -16.99 11.71 34.32
CA ILE A 318 -18.33 12.17 34.75
C ILE A 318 -18.39 12.25 36.28
N GLU A 319 -17.84 11.26 36.99
CA GLU A 319 -17.80 11.27 38.45
C GLU A 319 -16.98 12.44 39.01
N PHE A 320 -15.92 12.89 38.34
CA PHE A 320 -15.17 14.08 38.77
C PHE A 320 -16.01 15.36 38.72
N GLN A 321 -16.86 15.52 37.71
CA GLN A 321 -17.77 16.68 37.63
C GLN A 321 -18.84 16.62 38.72
N ASP A 322 -19.39 15.44 38.97
CA ASP A 322 -20.47 15.25 39.93
C ASP A 322 -19.96 15.34 41.38
N ARG A 323 -18.76 14.83 41.67
CA ARG A 323 -18.06 15.02 42.96
C ARG A 323 -17.58 16.46 43.16
N ALA A 324 -17.14 17.17 42.13
CA ALA A 324 -16.79 18.59 42.23
C ALA A 324 -18.02 19.47 42.49
N ALA A 325 -19.15 19.16 41.84
CA ALA A 325 -20.45 19.78 42.10
C ALA A 325 -20.97 19.42 43.51
N LYS A 326 -20.82 18.17 43.95
CA LYS A 326 -21.15 17.71 45.31
C LYS A 326 -20.21 18.29 46.37
N LYS A 327 -18.92 18.52 46.10
CA LYS A 327 -17.99 19.24 47.01
C LYS A 327 -18.36 20.71 47.14
N LYS A 328 -18.79 21.38 46.06
CA LYS A 328 -19.38 22.74 46.14
C LYS A 328 -20.69 22.76 46.94
N LYS A 329 -21.48 21.69 46.94
CA LYS A 329 -22.69 21.54 47.77
C LYS A 329 -22.39 21.12 49.22
N LYS A 330 -21.40 20.25 49.48
CA LYS A 330 -20.96 19.83 50.83
C LYS A 330 -20.25 20.95 51.60
N LYS A 331 -19.61 21.91 50.92
CA LYS A 331 -19.12 23.14 51.59
C LYS A 331 -20.26 24.06 52.11
N LYS A 332 -21.52 23.78 51.79
CA LYS A 332 -22.73 24.44 52.32
C LYS A 332 -23.54 23.59 53.31
N LYS A 333 -23.20 22.33 53.51
CA LYS A 333 -23.87 21.42 54.46
C LYS A 333 -22.81 20.53 55.09
N SER A 334 -22.18 21.05 56.14
CA SER A 334 -21.64 20.21 57.20
C SER A 334 -22.82 19.55 57.93
N GLU A 335 -22.57 18.33 58.40
CA GLU A 335 -23.36 17.49 59.31
C GLU A 335 -24.20 16.36 58.68
N SER A 336 -24.01 15.21 59.34
CA SER A 336 -24.64 13.88 59.27
C SER A 336 -24.37 12.96 58.07
N GLU A 337 -23.48 12.01 58.36
CA GLU A 337 -23.63 10.55 58.27
C GLU A 337 -23.41 9.80 56.95
N ASP A 338 -22.71 8.67 57.15
CA ASP A 338 -22.08 7.76 56.22
C ASP A 338 -23.06 6.70 55.72
N GLU A 339 -23.04 6.43 54.41
CA GLU A 339 -23.48 5.14 53.86
C GLU A 339 -22.46 4.68 52.81
N GLU A 340 -21.96 3.45 52.99
CA GLU A 340 -21.08 2.75 52.07
C GLU A 340 -21.85 2.31 50.81
N GLU A 341 -21.54 2.92 49.67
CA GLU A 341 -22.02 2.47 48.36
C GLU A 341 -20.94 1.61 47.68
N SER A 342 -21.31 0.37 47.36
CA SER A 342 -20.46 -0.62 46.71
C SER A 342 -20.09 -0.20 45.27
N LYS A 343 -18.80 0.07 45.05
CA LYS A 343 -18.24 0.48 43.75
C LYS A 343 -18.26 -0.68 42.76
N VAL A 344 -19.09 -0.56 41.72
CA VAL A 344 -18.93 -1.30 40.47
C VAL A 344 -18.40 -0.31 39.44
N SER A 345 -17.14 -0.44 39.03
CA SER A 345 -16.49 0.51 38.12
C SER A 345 -15.74 -0.24 37.02
N SER A 346 -15.89 0.28 35.79
CA SER A 346 -15.01 0.18 34.60
C SER A 346 -15.86 -0.02 33.32
N SER A 347 -16.46 1.07 32.80
CA SER A 347 -17.00 1.13 31.44
C SER A 347 -15.94 1.66 30.47
N VAL A 348 -15.71 0.95 29.38
CA VAL A 348 -14.88 1.35 28.24
C VAL A 348 -15.81 1.58 27.05
N LEU A 349 -15.85 2.81 26.52
CA LEU A 349 -16.63 3.11 25.32
C LEU A 349 -15.69 3.09 24.11
N PHE A 350 -16.13 2.41 23.07
CA PHE A 350 -15.52 2.44 21.75
C PHE A 350 -16.34 3.37 20.86
N PHE A 351 -15.67 4.36 20.31
CA PHE A 351 -16.12 5.00 19.08
C PHE A 351 -15.30 4.43 17.93
N TRP A 352 -15.89 4.17 16.74
CA TRP A 352 -15.18 4.37 15.46
C TRP A 352 -15.92 4.31 14.13
N THR A 353 -15.47 4.78 12.95
CA THR A 353 -14.36 5.65 12.48
C THR A 353 -14.98 6.67 11.48
N LEU A 354 -14.45 7.90 11.34
CA LEU A 354 -14.65 8.85 10.21
C LEU A 354 -13.20 9.22 9.79
N PHE A 355 -12.76 9.31 8.54
CA PHE A 355 -13.26 10.09 7.41
C PHE A 355 -12.79 9.46 6.08
N SER A 356 -13.70 9.23 5.14
CA SER A 356 -13.39 9.59 3.76
C SER A 356 -14.24 10.82 3.50
N LEU A 357 -13.61 11.97 3.31
CA LEU A 357 -14.20 13.01 2.48
C LEU A 357 -14.36 12.46 1.05
#